data_AF-A0A9Q9WLE5-F1
#
_entry.id   AF-A0A9Q9WLE5-F1
#
_cell.length_a   1.000
_cell.length_b   1.000
_cell.length_c   1.000
_cell.angle_alpha   90.00
_cell.angle_beta   90.00
_cell.angle_gamma   90.00
#
_symmetry.space_group_name_H-M   'P 1'
#
loop_
_entity.id
_entity.type
_entity.pdbx_description
1 polymer ?
#
loop_
_entity_poly.entity_id
_entity_poly.type
_entity_poly.pdbx_seq_one_letter_code
_entity_poly.pdbx_strand_id
1 'polypeptide(L)'
;MKEIMENQCFEMNVKVSMGKHKESCEADADLSKYESKIEQARLSYFNKTLVLNRMQIWNVITGKMIQNDADAEVLKDLTHQNTKLCEKTMKILKETRELQDQITDIQKERLDLKGQIKKKMQEINELKQVKENQGEVQQRAKERAEAVLQKYQKVTTILQNVLRGMILASKVSWRDDPKLRDIAMGLENITN
;
A
#
# COMPACT_ATOMS: atom_id res chain seq x y z
N MET A 1 19.79 -47.78 1.66
CA MET A 1 19.77 -47.91 3.14
C MET A 1 20.51 -46.76 3.81
N LYS A 2 21.76 -46.45 3.41
CA LYS A 2 22.54 -45.31 3.92
C LYS A 2 21.84 -43.94 3.76
N GLU A 3 21.31 -43.67 2.57
CA GLU A 3 20.60 -42.41 2.24
C GLU A 3 19.30 -42.21 3.05
N ILE A 4 18.60 -43.32 3.37
CA ILE A 4 17.39 -43.29 4.22
C ILE A 4 17.76 -42.92 5.67
N MET A 5 18.86 -43.48 6.19
CA MET A 5 19.35 -43.14 7.53
C MET A 5 19.87 -41.71 7.60
N GLU A 6 20.54 -41.22 6.56
CA GLU A 6 20.99 -39.83 6.48
C GLU A 6 19.82 -38.85 6.50
N ASN A 7 18.75 -39.12 5.75
CA ASN A 7 17.53 -38.31 5.79
C ASN A 7 16.84 -38.35 7.15
N GLN A 8 16.77 -39.50 7.81
CA GLN A 8 16.19 -39.62 9.15
C GLN A 8 17.01 -38.86 10.21
N CYS A 9 18.35 -38.93 10.14
CA CYS A 9 19.24 -38.14 10.99
C CYS A 9 19.07 -36.64 10.76
N PHE A 10 18.91 -36.23 9.50
CA PHE A 10 18.66 -34.83 9.15
C PHE A 10 17.32 -34.35 9.72
N GLU A 11 16.23 -35.08 9.50
CA GLU A 11 14.90 -34.73 10.05
C GLU A 11 14.90 -34.66 11.58
N MET A 12 15.58 -35.60 12.24
CA MET A 12 15.71 -35.61 13.70
C MET A 12 16.49 -34.39 14.20
N ASN A 13 17.56 -34.00 13.51
CA ASN A 13 18.34 -32.82 13.86
C ASN A 13 17.54 -31.51 13.66
N VAL A 14 16.72 -31.43 12.61
CA VAL A 14 15.80 -30.30 12.36
C VAL A 14 14.72 -30.21 13.44
N LYS A 15 14.15 -31.34 13.88
CA LYS A 15 13.16 -31.36 14.96
C LYS A 15 13.77 -30.94 16.30
N VAL A 16 14.99 -31.39 16.60
CA VAL A 16 15.73 -31.00 17.81
C VAL A 16 16.08 -29.51 17.77
N SER A 17 16.51 -28.97 16.62
CA SER A 17 16.83 -27.54 16.50
C SER A 17 15.59 -26.64 16.59
N MET A 18 14.47 -27.03 15.97
CA MET A 18 13.18 -26.34 16.13
C MET A 18 12.68 -26.38 17.57
N GLY A 19 12.79 -27.53 18.26
CA GLY A 19 12.41 -27.66 19.67
C GLY A 19 13.22 -26.73 20.58
N LYS A 20 14.55 -26.71 20.42
CA LYS A 20 15.45 -25.80 21.15
C LYS A 20 15.15 -24.33 20.88
N HIS A 21 14.87 -23.97 19.62
CA HIS A 21 14.55 -22.60 19.25
C HIS A 21 13.19 -22.16 19.81
N LYS A 22 12.24 -23.08 19.95
CA LYS A 22 10.93 -22.84 20.56
C LYS A 22 11.03 -22.66 22.08
N GLU A 23 11.76 -23.53 22.77
CA GLU A 23 12.02 -23.39 24.22
C GLU A 23 12.79 -22.10 24.55
N SER A 24 13.78 -21.72 23.73
CA SER A 24 14.50 -20.45 23.87
C SER A 24 13.58 -19.24 23.70
N CYS A 25 12.65 -19.29 22.72
CA CYS A 25 11.73 -18.19 22.44
C CYS A 25 10.65 -18.05 23.53
N GLU A 26 10.19 -19.17 24.11
CA GLU A 26 9.28 -19.18 25.26
C GLU A 26 9.99 -18.66 26.53
N ALA A 27 11.25 -19.04 26.75
CA ALA A 27 12.06 -18.52 27.87
C ALA A 27 12.32 -17.01 27.76
N ASP A 28 12.62 -16.49 26.55
CA ASP A 28 12.81 -15.05 26.31
C ASP A 28 11.52 -14.25 26.51
N ALA A 29 10.37 -14.79 26.09
CA ALA A 29 9.06 -14.18 26.31
C ALA A 29 8.69 -14.13 27.81
N ASP A 30 8.99 -15.20 28.55
CA ASP A 30 8.78 -15.25 30.00
C ASP A 30 9.73 -14.30 30.75
N LEU A 31 11.00 -14.20 30.34
CA LEU A 31 11.95 -13.23 30.88
C LEU A 31 11.47 -11.78 30.68
N SER A 32 11.03 -11.43 29.47
CA SER A 32 10.48 -10.09 29.17
C SER A 32 9.26 -9.77 30.04
N LYS A 33 8.40 -10.76 30.29
CA LYS A 33 7.25 -10.63 31.18
C LYS A 33 7.65 -10.40 32.64
N TYR A 34 8.66 -11.11 33.14
CA TYR A 34 9.17 -10.88 34.50
C TYR A 34 9.86 -9.53 34.64
N GLU A 35 10.64 -9.11 33.64
CA GLU A 35 11.27 -7.78 33.61
C GLU A 35 10.21 -6.66 33.66
N SER A 36 9.16 -6.77 32.85
CA SER A 36 8.04 -5.83 32.86
C SER A 36 7.34 -5.77 34.24
N LYS A 37 7.11 -6.92 34.87
CA LYS A 37 6.52 -6.99 36.22
C LYS A 37 7.43 -6.37 37.28
N ILE A 38 8.74 -6.61 37.20
CA ILE A 38 9.72 -6.03 38.12
C ILE A 38 9.74 -4.51 37.97
N GLU A 39 9.80 -3.99 36.75
CA GLU A 39 9.75 -2.54 36.50
C GLU A 39 8.43 -1.92 36.96
N GLN A 40 7.30 -2.59 36.73
CA GLN A 40 6.01 -2.14 37.25
C GLN A 40 5.99 -2.10 38.79
N ALA A 41 6.51 -3.12 39.45
CA ALA A 41 6.61 -3.17 40.92
C ALA A 41 7.54 -2.07 41.45
N ARG A 42 8.67 -1.84 40.79
CA ARG A 42 9.64 -0.79 41.12
C ARG A 42 9.03 0.61 40.99
N LEU A 43 8.35 0.89 39.89
CA LEU A 43 7.63 2.15 39.67
C LEU A 43 6.52 2.34 40.72
N SER A 44 5.78 1.29 41.04
CA SER A 44 4.74 1.32 42.08
C SER A 44 5.31 1.66 43.44
N TYR A 45 6.40 0.99 43.84
CA TYR A 45 7.10 1.27 45.09
C TYR A 45 7.61 2.71 45.14
N PHE A 46 8.31 3.16 44.07
CA PHE A 46 8.84 4.52 43.99
C PHE A 46 7.73 5.57 44.12
N ASN A 47 6.62 5.41 43.41
CA ASN A 47 5.48 6.33 43.47
C ASN A 47 4.84 6.37 44.87
N LYS A 48 4.67 5.20 45.51
CA LYS A 48 4.12 5.13 46.88
C LYS A 48 5.03 5.85 47.89
N THR A 49 6.33 5.60 47.81
CA THR A 49 7.32 6.26 48.68
C THR A 49 7.34 7.77 48.43
N LEU A 50 7.27 8.21 47.17
CA LEU A 50 7.23 9.63 46.84
C LEU A 50 5.97 10.32 47.40
N VAL A 51 4.79 9.68 47.28
CA VAL A 51 3.54 10.20 47.85
C VAL A 51 3.63 10.29 49.37
N LEU A 52 4.15 9.26 50.03
CA LEU A 52 4.34 9.25 51.47
C LEU A 52 5.26 10.40 51.93
N ASN A 53 6.42 10.56 51.28
CA ASN A 53 7.37 11.63 51.61
C ASN A 53 6.75 13.02 51.42
N ARG A 54 6.00 13.23 50.32
CA ARG A 54 5.28 14.49 50.08
C ARG A 54 4.24 14.76 51.16
N MET A 55 3.49 13.73 51.57
CA MET A 55 2.48 13.85 52.62
C MET A 55 3.12 14.20 53.97
N GLN A 56 4.24 13.58 54.31
CA GLN A 56 4.98 13.88 55.54
C GLN A 56 5.52 15.31 55.55
N ILE A 57 6.13 15.76 54.44
CA ILE A 57 6.60 17.15 54.30
C ILE A 57 5.43 18.12 54.44
N TRP A 58 4.31 17.85 53.76
CA TRP A 58 3.13 18.70 53.82
C TRP A 58 2.54 18.81 55.22
N ASN A 59 2.55 17.72 55.99
CA ASN A 59 2.10 17.72 57.37
C ASN A 59 2.97 18.64 58.25
N VAL A 60 4.30 18.60 58.07
CA VAL A 60 5.24 19.48 58.79
C VAL A 60 5.03 20.95 58.41
N ILE A 61 4.89 21.25 57.11
CA ILE A 61 4.61 22.60 56.60
C ILE A 61 3.31 23.14 57.19
N THR A 62 2.24 22.33 57.16
CA THR A 62 0.94 22.71 57.72
C THR A 62 1.05 23.00 59.22
N GLY A 63 1.76 22.15 59.96
CA GLY A 63 2.02 22.37 61.38
C GLY A 63 2.72 23.71 61.66
N LYS A 64 3.72 24.09 60.84
CA LYS A 64 4.40 25.38 60.97
C LYS A 64 3.50 26.56 60.62
N MET A 65 2.65 26.44 59.59
CA MET A 65 1.71 27.51 59.19
C MET A 65 0.68 27.85 60.28
N ILE A 66 0.36 26.91 61.19
CA ILE A 66 -0.57 27.13 62.31
C ILE A 66 0.06 28.00 63.42
N GLN A 67 1.40 28.04 63.52
CA GLN A 67 2.10 28.76 64.60
C GLN A 67 1.98 30.30 64.51
N ASN A 68 1.47 30.85 63.39
CA ASN A 68 1.15 32.27 63.19
C ASN A 68 2.28 33.26 63.57
N ASP A 69 3.54 32.83 63.45
CA ASP A 69 4.70 33.70 63.54
C ASP A 69 5.05 34.34 62.19
N ALA A 70 6.04 35.25 62.16
CA ALA A 70 6.45 35.93 60.93
C ALA A 70 6.89 34.92 59.83
N ASP A 71 7.56 33.83 60.22
CA ASP A 71 7.97 32.77 59.30
C ASP A 71 6.76 32.01 58.73
N ALA A 72 5.70 31.81 59.53
CA ALA A 72 4.45 31.19 59.10
C ALA A 72 3.71 32.01 58.04
N GLU A 73 3.73 33.35 58.13
CA GLU A 73 3.16 34.22 57.09
C GLU A 73 3.93 34.14 55.77
N VAL A 74 5.26 34.14 55.81
CA VAL A 74 6.10 33.91 54.62
C VAL A 74 5.80 32.54 54.00
N LEU A 75 5.66 31.51 54.83
CA LEU A 75 5.36 30.15 54.39
C LEU A 75 3.95 30.03 53.76
N LYS A 76 2.96 30.77 54.27
CA LYS A 76 1.61 30.87 53.67
C LYS A 76 1.65 31.50 52.27
N ASP A 77 2.35 32.62 52.12
CA ASP A 77 2.47 33.27 50.80
C ASP A 77 3.19 32.36 49.80
N LEU A 78 4.33 31.76 50.21
CA LEU A 78 5.06 30.81 49.36
C LEU A 78 4.20 29.61 48.95
N THR A 79 3.41 29.08 49.89
CA THR A 79 2.49 27.97 49.62
C THR A 79 1.42 28.38 48.61
N HIS A 80 0.83 29.55 48.77
CA HIS A 80 -0.16 30.09 47.83
C HIS A 80 0.43 30.26 46.42
N GLN A 81 1.64 30.83 46.32
CA GLN A 81 2.34 30.96 45.05
C GLN A 81 2.62 29.59 44.41
N ASN A 82 3.04 28.60 45.21
CA ASN A 82 3.28 27.24 44.73
C ASN A 82 1.99 26.58 44.20
N THR A 83 0.87 26.71 44.92
CA THR A 83 -0.44 26.22 44.44
C THR A 83 -0.81 26.85 43.10
N LYS A 84 -0.65 28.17 42.96
CA LYS A 84 -0.92 28.88 41.69
C LYS A 84 -0.03 28.42 40.54
N LEU A 85 1.24 28.11 40.81
CA LEU A 85 2.16 27.53 39.83
C LEU A 85 1.76 26.10 39.44
N CYS A 86 1.34 25.29 40.41
CA CYS A 86 0.84 23.94 40.17
C CYS A 86 -0.41 23.96 39.29
N GLU A 87 -1.37 24.85 39.55
CA GLU A 87 -2.57 25.03 38.73
C GLU A 87 -2.23 25.36 37.27
N LYS A 88 -1.33 26.33 37.06
CA LYS A 88 -0.83 26.68 35.71
C LYS A 88 -0.15 25.49 35.03
N THR A 89 0.68 24.76 35.77
CA THR A 89 1.40 23.59 35.26
C THR A 89 0.41 22.49 34.85
N MET A 90 -0.60 22.23 35.67
CA MET A 90 -1.65 21.25 35.38
C MET A 90 -2.46 21.64 34.15
N LYS A 91 -2.76 22.94 33.97
CA LYS A 91 -3.42 23.43 32.76
C LYS A 91 -2.59 23.16 31.51
N ILE A 92 -1.30 23.52 31.52
CA ILE A 92 -0.38 23.29 30.38
C ILE A 92 -0.23 21.79 30.09
N LEU A 93 -0.14 20.94 31.13
CA LEU A 93 -0.05 19.49 30.95
C LEU A 93 -1.32 18.91 30.32
N LYS A 94 -2.50 19.44 30.69
CA LYS A 94 -3.76 19.03 30.08
C LYS A 94 -3.82 19.43 28.60
N GLU A 95 -3.51 20.69 28.29
CA GLU A 95 -3.47 21.20 26.92
C GLU A 95 -2.47 20.43 26.06
N THR A 96 -1.28 20.13 26.60
CA THR A 96 -0.27 19.30 25.92
C THR A 96 -0.79 17.90 25.60
N ARG A 97 -1.50 17.25 26.53
CA ARG A 97 -2.09 15.92 26.28
C ARG A 97 -3.16 15.97 25.20
N GLU A 98 -4.06 16.96 25.25
CA GLU A 98 -5.09 17.15 24.24
C GLU A 98 -4.50 17.35 22.85
N LEU A 99 -3.43 18.16 22.74
CA LEU A 99 -2.71 18.34 21.48
C LEU A 99 -2.02 17.05 21.02
N GLN A 100 -1.46 16.28 21.93
CA GLN A 100 -0.81 15.01 21.61
C GLN A 100 -1.81 13.95 21.11
N ASP A 101 -3.01 13.92 21.69
CA ASP A 101 -4.11 13.08 21.20
C ASP A 101 -4.54 13.50 19.79
N GLN A 102 -4.72 14.80 19.55
CA GLN A 102 -5.05 15.34 18.22
C GLN A 102 -3.97 14.99 17.18
N ILE A 103 -2.68 15.12 17.53
CA ILE A 103 -1.57 14.72 16.65
C ILE A 103 -1.66 13.23 16.33
N THR A 104 -1.97 12.40 17.32
CA THR A 104 -2.08 10.95 17.15
C THR A 104 -3.22 10.60 16.18
N ASP A 105 -4.35 11.28 16.28
CA ASP A 105 -5.49 11.06 15.38
C ASP A 105 -5.20 11.53 13.95
N ILE A 106 -4.58 12.70 13.77
CA ILE A 106 -4.11 13.16 12.45
C ILE A 106 -3.12 12.15 11.83
N GLN A 107 -2.24 11.56 12.63
CA GLN A 107 -1.31 10.55 12.14
C GLN A 107 -2.02 9.27 11.67
N LYS A 108 -3.09 8.84 12.36
CA LYS A 108 -3.93 7.71 11.92
C LYS A 108 -4.64 8.03 10.60
N GLU A 109 -5.28 9.19 10.50
CA GLU A 109 -5.95 9.62 9.27
C GLU A 109 -4.98 9.70 8.09
N ARG A 110 -3.77 10.24 8.31
CA ARG A 110 -2.73 10.28 7.28
C ARG A 110 -2.31 8.89 6.81
N LEU A 111 -2.21 7.92 7.72
CA LEU A 111 -1.87 6.54 7.37
C LEU A 111 -2.98 5.88 6.56
N ASP A 112 -4.24 6.09 6.94
CA ASP A 112 -5.40 5.59 6.20
C ASP A 112 -5.44 6.17 4.77
N LEU A 113 -5.33 7.49 4.63
CA LEU A 113 -5.27 8.16 3.32
C LEU A 113 -4.11 7.64 2.46
N LYS A 114 -2.93 7.40 3.05
CA LYS A 114 -1.79 6.81 2.34
C LYS A 114 -2.13 5.40 1.82
N GLY A 115 -2.86 4.61 2.61
CA GLY A 115 -3.40 3.31 2.19
C GLY A 115 -4.35 3.43 1.02
N GLN A 116 -5.31 4.37 1.08
CA GLN A 116 -6.27 4.62 0.01
C GLN A 116 -5.59 5.06 -1.29
N ILE A 117 -4.62 5.98 -1.21
CA ILE A 117 -3.83 6.44 -2.37
C ILE A 117 -3.11 5.25 -3.02
N LYS A 118 -2.47 4.38 -2.23
CA LYS A 118 -1.79 3.19 -2.75
C LYS A 118 -2.76 2.29 -3.51
N LYS A 119 -3.96 2.05 -2.96
CA LYS A 119 -5.00 1.24 -3.61
C LYS A 119 -5.47 1.88 -4.91
N LYS A 120 -5.74 3.18 -4.92
CA LYS A 120 -6.13 3.91 -6.14
C LYS A 120 -5.04 3.89 -7.22
N MET A 121 -3.78 3.96 -6.82
CA MET A 121 -2.65 3.84 -7.75
C MET A 121 -2.59 2.44 -8.40
N GLN A 122 -2.88 1.39 -7.63
CA GLN A 122 -2.98 0.03 -8.16
C GLN A 122 -4.13 -0.09 -9.17
N GLU A 123 -5.32 0.40 -8.82
CA GLU A 123 -6.49 0.42 -9.71
C GLU A 123 -6.19 1.17 -11.03
N ILE A 124 -5.51 2.33 -10.96
CA ILE A 124 -5.11 3.09 -12.15
C ILE A 124 -4.15 2.28 -13.04
N ASN A 125 -3.18 1.58 -12.43
CA ASN A 125 -2.21 0.80 -13.18
C ASN A 125 -2.86 -0.42 -13.86
N GLU A 126 -3.78 -1.10 -13.18
CA GLU A 126 -4.57 -2.19 -13.74
C GLU A 126 -5.42 -1.72 -14.93
N LEU A 127 -6.11 -0.58 -14.79
CA LEU A 127 -6.90 0.01 -15.87
C LEU A 127 -6.02 0.40 -17.08
N LYS A 128 -4.82 0.93 -16.82
CA LYS A 128 -3.87 1.27 -17.88
C LYS A 128 -3.44 0.02 -18.65
N GLN A 129 -3.13 -1.06 -17.95
CA GLN A 129 -2.74 -2.34 -18.56
C GLN A 129 -3.88 -2.93 -19.41
N VAL A 130 -5.13 -2.87 -18.92
CA VAL A 130 -6.31 -3.33 -19.69
C VAL A 130 -6.46 -2.52 -20.97
N LYS A 131 -6.31 -1.18 -20.91
CA LYS A 131 -6.42 -0.31 -22.09
C LYS A 131 -5.32 -0.60 -23.11
N GLU A 132 -4.10 -0.84 -22.66
CA GLU A 132 -2.96 -1.18 -23.52
C GLU A 132 -3.20 -2.53 -24.23
N ASN A 133 -3.64 -3.54 -23.48
CA ASN A 133 -4.01 -4.84 -24.05
C ASN A 133 -5.15 -4.73 -25.08
N GLN A 134 -6.16 -3.89 -24.83
CA GLN A 134 -7.24 -3.64 -25.79
C GLN A 134 -6.73 -2.96 -27.07
N GLY A 135 -5.80 -2.01 -26.94
CA GLY A 135 -5.14 -1.37 -28.07
C GLY A 135 -4.37 -2.36 -28.95
N GLU A 136 -3.63 -3.29 -28.35
CA GLU A 136 -2.94 -4.36 -29.08
C GLU A 136 -3.92 -5.27 -29.82
N VAL A 137 -5.03 -5.64 -29.19
CA VAL A 137 -6.06 -6.48 -29.82
C VAL A 137 -6.69 -5.78 -31.02
N GLN A 138 -7.00 -4.49 -30.91
CA GLN A 138 -7.55 -3.71 -32.02
C GLN A 138 -6.54 -3.58 -33.18
N GLN A 139 -5.26 -3.36 -32.86
CA GLN A 139 -4.21 -3.27 -33.87
C GLN A 139 -4.04 -4.59 -34.64
N ARG A 140 -3.99 -5.73 -33.94
CA ARG A 140 -3.92 -7.06 -34.57
C ARG A 140 -5.15 -7.36 -35.43
N ALA A 141 -6.34 -6.93 -35.00
CA ALA A 141 -7.56 -7.10 -35.79
C ALA A 141 -7.50 -6.30 -37.10
N LYS A 142 -6.99 -5.06 -37.04
CA LYS A 142 -6.78 -4.21 -38.22
C LYS A 142 -5.79 -4.82 -39.22
N GLU A 143 -4.64 -5.28 -38.74
CA GLU A 143 -3.61 -5.92 -39.58
C GLU A 143 -4.16 -7.18 -40.30
N ARG A 144 -4.96 -7.99 -39.60
CA ARG A 144 -5.64 -9.15 -40.20
C ARG A 144 -6.64 -8.73 -41.28
N ALA A 145 -7.44 -7.69 -41.04
CA ALA A 145 -8.40 -7.19 -42.01
C ALA A 145 -7.70 -6.65 -43.27
N GLU A 146 -6.61 -5.90 -43.11
CA GLU A 146 -5.79 -5.40 -44.21
C GLU A 146 -5.16 -6.56 -45.02
N ALA A 147 -4.62 -7.59 -44.36
CA ALA A 147 -4.06 -8.76 -45.04
C ALA A 147 -5.11 -9.52 -45.86
N VAL A 148 -6.32 -9.68 -45.32
CA VAL A 148 -7.44 -10.30 -46.03
C VAL A 148 -7.86 -9.45 -47.24
N LEU A 149 -7.99 -8.14 -47.06
CA LEU A 149 -8.33 -7.22 -48.14
C LEU A 149 -7.30 -7.28 -49.28
N GLN A 150 -6.00 -7.24 -48.95
CA GLN A 150 -4.93 -7.38 -49.94
C GLN A 150 -4.98 -8.71 -50.70
N LYS A 151 -5.33 -9.81 -50.01
CA LYS A 151 -5.50 -11.12 -50.66
C LYS A 151 -6.63 -11.07 -51.69
N TYR A 152 -7.79 -10.53 -51.32
CA TYR A 152 -8.92 -10.43 -52.24
C TYR A 152 -8.67 -9.44 -53.40
N GLN A 153 -7.96 -8.34 -53.15
CA GLN A 153 -7.52 -7.43 -54.20
C GLN A 153 -6.64 -8.17 -55.23
N LYS A 154 -5.62 -8.92 -54.78
CA LYS A 154 -4.76 -9.72 -55.67
C LYS A 154 -5.54 -10.74 -56.49
N VAL A 155 -6.46 -11.48 -55.87
CA VAL A 155 -7.32 -12.45 -56.57
C VAL A 155 -8.18 -11.74 -57.62
N THR A 156 -8.75 -10.59 -57.28
CA THR A 156 -9.56 -9.79 -58.20
C THR A 156 -8.73 -9.31 -59.40
N THR A 157 -7.51 -8.83 -59.17
CA THR A 157 -6.58 -8.45 -60.26
C THR A 157 -6.25 -9.62 -61.17
N ILE A 158 -5.98 -10.81 -60.60
CA ILE A 158 -5.73 -12.02 -61.40
C ILE A 158 -6.96 -12.37 -62.24
N LEU A 159 -8.15 -12.39 -61.63
CA LEU A 159 -9.40 -12.73 -62.33
C LEU A 159 -9.69 -11.73 -63.46
N GLN A 160 -9.49 -10.43 -63.22
CA GLN A 160 -9.58 -9.40 -64.24
C GLN A 160 -8.61 -9.66 -65.40
N ASN A 161 -7.35 -9.94 -65.12
CA ASN A 161 -6.35 -10.24 -66.14
C ASN A 161 -6.71 -11.48 -66.97
N VAL A 162 -7.21 -12.54 -66.32
CA VAL A 162 -7.68 -13.77 -67.00
C VAL A 162 -8.88 -13.47 -67.89
N LEU A 163 -9.86 -12.69 -67.40
CA LEU A 163 -11.03 -12.30 -68.19
C LEU A 163 -10.66 -11.44 -69.40
N ARG A 164 -9.73 -10.48 -69.23
CA ARG A 164 -9.16 -9.71 -70.35
C ARG A 164 -8.53 -10.63 -71.39
N GLY A 165 -7.69 -11.58 -70.96
CA GLY A 165 -7.06 -12.57 -71.84
C GLY A 165 -8.08 -13.40 -72.63
N MET A 166 -9.15 -13.85 -71.98
CA MET A 166 -10.25 -14.56 -72.64
C MET A 166 -10.98 -13.70 -73.68
N ILE A 167 -11.32 -12.45 -73.34
CA ILE A 167 -11.98 -11.51 -74.26
C ILE A 167 -11.10 -11.29 -75.51
N LEU A 168 -9.80 -11.02 -75.32
CA LEU A 168 -8.86 -10.83 -76.43
C LEU A 168 -8.70 -12.09 -77.31
N ALA A 169 -8.68 -13.28 -76.70
CA ALA A 169 -8.54 -14.54 -77.43
C ALA A 169 -9.81 -14.97 -78.17
N SER A 170 -11.00 -14.53 -77.72
CA SER A 170 -12.30 -14.97 -78.23
C SER A 170 -12.59 -14.57 -79.70
N LYS A 171 -11.78 -13.70 -80.31
CA LYS A 171 -11.96 -13.16 -81.69
C LYS A 171 -13.35 -12.55 -81.96
N VAL A 172 -14.15 -12.29 -80.92
CA VAL A 172 -15.40 -11.54 -81.01
C VAL A 172 -15.05 -10.07 -81.27
N SER A 173 -15.79 -9.38 -82.13
CA SER A 173 -15.63 -7.94 -82.41
C SER A 173 -16.09 -7.08 -81.22
N TRP A 174 -15.48 -7.27 -80.05
CA TRP A 174 -15.82 -6.59 -78.79
C TRP A 174 -15.63 -5.06 -78.87
N ARG A 175 -14.85 -4.59 -79.86
CA ARG A 175 -14.67 -3.17 -80.16
C ARG A 175 -15.91 -2.52 -80.80
N ASP A 176 -16.70 -3.34 -81.50
CA ASP A 176 -17.87 -2.89 -82.27
C ASP A 176 -19.18 -2.99 -81.47
N ASP A 177 -19.21 -3.80 -80.39
CA ASP A 177 -20.31 -3.84 -79.44
C ASP A 177 -20.04 -2.87 -78.27
N PRO A 178 -20.86 -1.80 -78.11
CA PRO A 178 -20.69 -0.81 -77.04
C PRO A 178 -20.69 -1.42 -75.63
N LYS A 179 -21.50 -2.44 -75.37
CA LYS A 179 -21.61 -3.06 -74.04
C LYS A 179 -20.37 -3.88 -73.71
N LEU A 180 -19.85 -4.62 -74.68
CA LEU A 180 -18.60 -5.39 -74.50
C LEU A 180 -17.39 -4.47 -74.40
N ARG A 181 -17.37 -3.37 -75.16
CA ARG A 181 -16.35 -2.33 -75.06
C ARG A 181 -16.32 -1.71 -73.66
N ASP A 182 -17.48 -1.37 -73.10
CA ASP A 182 -17.56 -0.76 -71.78
C ASP A 182 -17.11 -1.74 -70.67
N ILE A 183 -17.42 -3.04 -70.81
CA ILE A 183 -16.91 -4.09 -69.92
C ILE A 183 -15.38 -4.24 -70.06
N ALA A 184 -14.85 -4.26 -71.28
CA ALA A 184 -13.41 -4.36 -71.53
C ALA A 184 -12.64 -3.15 -71.02
N MET A 185 -13.16 -1.93 -71.19
CA MET A 185 -12.55 -0.69 -70.66
C MET A 185 -12.71 -0.55 -69.14
N GLY A 186 -13.82 -1.02 -68.56
CA GLY A 186 -13.96 -1.16 -67.09
C GLY A 186 -12.96 -2.15 -66.51
N LEU A 187 -12.56 -3.13 -67.35
CA LEU A 187 -11.35 -3.95 -67.27
C LEU A 187 -10.13 -3.16 -66.82
N GLU A 188 -9.82 -2.07 -67.51
CA GLU A 188 -8.52 -1.37 -67.52
C GLU A 188 -8.27 -0.45 -66.32
N ASN A 189 -9.32 0.11 -65.70
CA ASN A 189 -9.23 1.30 -64.84
C ASN A 189 -9.22 1.07 -63.31
N ILE A 190 -8.61 0.01 -62.81
CA ILE A 190 -8.34 -0.11 -61.37
C ILE A 190 -6.86 -0.40 -61.16
N THR A 191 -6.04 0.62 -61.38
CA THR A 191 -4.66 0.67 -60.85
C THR A 191 -4.70 1.00 -59.36
N ASN A 192 -3.83 0.34 -58.60
CA ASN A 192 -3.61 0.50 -57.15
C ASN A 192 -3.72 1.94 -56.64
#